data_AF-A0A8J8PMS8-F1
#
_entry.id   AF-A0A8J8PMS8-F1
#
_cell.length_a   1.000
_cell.length_b   1.000
_cell.length_c   1.000
_cell.angle_alpha   90.00
_cell.angle_beta   90.00
_cell.angle_gamma   90.00
#
_symmetry.space_group_name_H-M   'P 1'
#
loop_
_entity.id
_entity.type
_entity.pdbx_description
1 polymer ?
#
loop_
_entity_poly.entity_id
_entity_poly.type
_entity_poly.pdbx_seq_one_letter_code
_entity_poly.pdbx_strand_id
1 'polypeptide(L)'
;MKRKIVLGIVAIALVVTLVVTLIQELGRTQTTSSISTSTQSSFEESSTSCSTQNSGKLLLFNELGTFTVLGKYQSDSAYAMAEVYTPNASLFVSPFLWNMKSANGEANLTYIGHVLHVYINFTHFKKVNPSISVDGYPGIMYGQEDWFPFTGSTQVSPLLPLPLMVTKLPQFTSTLSYSLFLKKGVIDDFSYDIWLTQNPNTTYLEFPDVEVMIWLYHNETLSNYFIYEGQVQATLVVNGTPLEDNFSVYVIPHTGSANGWIGVYFLSEIQLEGNVTVPLSELIEGSFSFIQKVFPNITPEGYYLDAIQVGMEFNDVNGSVLAGYTLYNWVIK
;
A
#
# COMPACT_ATOMS: atom_id res chain seq x y z
N MET A 1 29.51 -42.33 8.56
CA MET A 1 28.29 -41.54 8.25
C MET A 1 28.59 -40.09 7.85
N LYS A 2 29.45 -39.35 8.56
CA LYS A 2 29.74 -37.92 8.28
C LYS A 2 30.42 -37.60 6.92
N ARG A 3 31.22 -38.50 6.33
CA ARG A 3 31.88 -38.26 5.03
C ARG A 3 30.95 -38.29 3.80
N LYS A 4 29.83 -39.02 3.86
CA LYS A 4 28.87 -39.11 2.73
C LYS A 4 27.97 -37.88 2.63
N ILE A 5 27.74 -37.18 3.75
CA ILE A 5 26.90 -35.96 3.81
C ILE A 5 27.65 -34.76 3.22
N VAL A 6 28.95 -34.63 3.51
CA VAL A 6 29.78 -33.53 2.97
C VAL A 6 29.93 -33.63 1.44
N LEU A 7 30.07 -34.84 0.90
CA LEU A 7 30.11 -35.06 -0.56
C LEU A 7 28.76 -34.74 -1.25
N GLY A 8 27.63 -34.98 -0.58
CA GLY A 8 26.31 -34.63 -1.10
C GLY A 8 26.08 -33.13 -1.16
N ILE A 9 26.53 -32.38 -0.15
CA ILE A 9 26.35 -30.91 -0.10
C ILE A 9 27.24 -30.21 -1.14
N VAL A 10 28.48 -30.68 -1.35
CA VAL A 10 29.38 -30.13 -2.37
C VAL A 10 28.87 -30.42 -3.80
N ALA A 11 28.27 -31.59 -4.03
CA ALA A 11 27.68 -31.92 -5.32
C ALA A 11 26.45 -31.05 -5.65
N ILE A 12 25.61 -30.74 -4.66
CA ILE A 12 24.44 -29.86 -4.84
C ILE A 12 24.87 -28.41 -5.10
N ALA A 13 25.87 -27.90 -4.37
CA ALA A 13 26.39 -26.55 -4.59
C ALA A 13 27.01 -26.39 -6.00
N LEU A 14 27.71 -27.41 -6.51
CA LEU A 14 28.26 -27.40 -7.86
C LEU A 14 27.17 -27.43 -8.94
N VAL A 15 26.09 -28.19 -8.75
CA VAL A 15 24.96 -28.23 -9.70
C VAL A 15 24.21 -26.90 -9.74
N VAL A 16 23.98 -26.27 -8.59
CA VAL A 16 23.32 -24.95 -8.53
C VAL A 16 24.16 -23.87 -9.22
N THR A 17 25.48 -23.89 -9.03
CA THR A 17 26.38 -22.91 -9.66
C THR A 17 26.44 -23.09 -11.19
N LEU A 18 26.38 -24.33 -11.67
CA LEU A 18 26.35 -24.64 -13.11
C LEU A 18 25.02 -24.22 -13.78
N VAL A 19 23.90 -24.35 -13.08
CA VAL A 19 22.58 -23.94 -13.58
C VAL A 19 22.47 -22.42 -13.67
N VAL A 20 22.99 -21.68 -12.69
CA VAL A 20 22.98 -20.20 -12.70
C VAL A 20 23.85 -19.63 -13.82
N THR A 21 25.01 -20.22 -14.09
CA THR A 21 25.89 -19.79 -15.20
C THR A 21 25.28 -20.10 -16.57
N LEU A 22 24.63 -21.26 -16.73
CA LEU A 22 23.96 -21.62 -17.99
C LEU A 22 22.78 -20.69 -18.31
N ILE A 23 22.02 -20.23 -17.31
CA ILE A 23 20.92 -19.26 -17.47
C ILE A 23 21.47 -17.88 -17.86
N GLN A 24 22.60 -17.46 -17.30
CA GLN A 24 23.25 -16.19 -17.66
C GLN A 24 23.83 -16.20 -19.08
N GLU A 25 24.30 -17.34 -19.57
CA GLU A 25 24.83 -17.46 -20.94
C GLU A 25 23.72 -17.57 -22.00
N LEU A 26 22.59 -18.19 -21.66
CA LEU A 26 21.40 -18.26 -22.53
C LEU A 26 20.69 -16.89 -22.66
N GLY A 27 20.84 -15.99 -21.69
CA GLY A 27 20.33 -14.61 -21.76
C GLY A 27 21.17 -13.66 -22.64
N ARG A 28 22.34 -14.08 -23.13
CA ARG A 28 23.28 -13.23 -23.88
C ARG A 28 23.23 -13.39 -25.40
N THR A 29 22.36 -14.24 -25.95
CA THR A 29 22.27 -14.49 -27.40
C THR A 29 20.87 -14.26 -27.95
N GLN A 30 20.46 -12.99 -28.04
CA GLN A 30 19.53 -12.53 -29.08
C GLN A 30 19.95 -11.15 -29.63
N THR A 31 20.87 -11.24 -30.60
CA THR A 31 20.82 -10.65 -31.93
C THR A 31 20.15 -9.28 -32.12
N THR A 32 21.03 -8.29 -32.28
CA THR A 32 20.93 -7.14 -33.18
C THR A 32 20.41 -7.49 -34.57
N SER A 33 19.33 -6.86 -35.02
CA SER A 33 19.03 -6.70 -36.44
C SER A 33 18.41 -5.33 -36.70
N SER A 34 19.23 -4.44 -37.26
CA SER A 34 18.84 -3.26 -38.04
C SER A 34 18.13 -3.67 -39.32
N ILE A 35 17.12 -2.93 -39.78
CA ILE A 35 16.83 -2.65 -41.20
C ILE A 35 15.80 -1.49 -41.35
N SER A 36 16.27 -0.48 -42.09
CA SER A 36 15.63 0.50 -43.00
C SER A 36 14.36 1.30 -42.64
N THR A 37 14.58 2.63 -42.71
CA THR A 37 13.69 3.71 -43.14
C THR A 37 12.77 3.41 -44.33
N SER A 38 11.50 3.79 -44.20
CA SER A 38 10.67 4.32 -45.30
C SER A 38 9.62 5.31 -44.78
N THR A 39 9.46 6.39 -45.53
CA THR A 39 8.74 7.64 -45.29
C THR A 39 7.22 7.54 -45.49
N GLN A 40 6.49 8.53 -44.92
CA GLN A 40 5.08 8.95 -45.16
C GLN A 40 4.00 8.05 -44.54
N SER A 41 2.90 8.54 -43.94
CA SER A 41 2.21 9.82 -44.04
C SER A 41 1.52 10.24 -42.75
N SER A 42 1.43 11.56 -42.57
CA SER A 42 0.61 12.30 -41.60
C SER A 42 -0.86 11.88 -41.57
N PHE A 43 -1.37 11.57 -40.37
CA PHE A 43 -2.76 11.78 -40.00
C PHE A 43 -2.78 12.62 -38.72
N GLU A 44 -3.12 13.90 -38.90
CA GLU A 44 -3.54 14.79 -37.82
C GLU A 44 -4.95 14.38 -37.39
N GLU A 45 -5.07 13.81 -36.20
CA GLU A 45 -6.34 13.86 -35.46
C GLU A 45 -6.16 14.83 -34.30
N SER A 46 -6.83 15.97 -34.44
CA SER A 46 -6.96 16.96 -33.39
C SER A 46 -7.83 16.39 -32.27
N SER A 47 -7.20 15.86 -31.23
CA SER A 47 -7.86 15.73 -29.93
C SER A 47 -7.75 17.08 -29.22
N THR A 48 -8.86 17.82 -29.26
CA THR A 48 -9.11 18.98 -28.41
C THR A 48 -8.81 18.62 -26.96
N SER A 49 -7.69 19.13 -26.45
CA SER A 49 -7.36 19.13 -25.04
C SER A 49 -8.43 19.90 -24.27
N CYS A 50 -9.30 19.20 -23.54
CA CYS A 50 -10.07 19.82 -22.48
C CYS A 50 -9.12 20.02 -21.29
N SER A 51 -8.38 21.12 -21.31
CA SER A 51 -7.57 21.56 -20.18
C SER A 51 -8.47 22.07 -19.07
N THR A 52 -8.98 21.18 -18.22
CA THR A 52 -9.41 21.53 -16.86
C THR A 52 -8.17 21.61 -15.97
N GLN A 53 -7.31 22.59 -16.22
CA GLN A 53 -6.33 23.02 -15.22
C GLN A 53 -7.01 23.99 -14.23
N ASN A 54 -6.71 23.79 -12.94
CA ASN A 54 -7.19 24.52 -11.76
C ASN A 54 -8.51 24.07 -11.10
N SER A 55 -8.67 22.77 -10.84
CA SER A 55 -9.25 22.40 -9.53
C SER A 55 -8.09 22.07 -8.61
N GLY A 56 -7.91 22.78 -7.49
CA GLY A 56 -6.95 22.41 -6.43
C GLY A 56 -7.36 21.11 -5.73
N LYS A 57 -7.49 20.05 -6.53
CA LYS A 57 -8.01 18.72 -6.19
C LYS A 57 -7.34 17.71 -7.11
N LEU A 58 -6.77 16.67 -6.51
CA LEU A 58 -6.26 15.48 -7.14
C LEU A 58 -7.32 14.38 -7.01
N LEU A 59 -7.85 13.94 -8.16
CA LEU A 59 -8.84 12.86 -8.24
C LEU A 59 -8.11 11.51 -8.37
N LEU A 60 -8.30 10.63 -7.41
CA LEU A 60 -7.66 9.31 -7.31
C LEU A 60 -8.69 8.19 -7.48
N PHE A 61 -9.43 8.24 -8.58
CA PHE A 61 -10.35 7.18 -8.98
C PHE A 61 -10.35 7.04 -10.50
N ASN A 62 -10.65 5.83 -10.98
CA ASN A 62 -10.75 5.56 -12.39
C ASN A 62 -12.07 6.09 -12.96
N GLU A 63 -12.08 7.02 -13.90
CA GLU A 63 -13.37 7.45 -14.49
C GLU A 63 -13.87 6.50 -15.59
N LEU A 64 -13.02 5.63 -16.13
CA LEU A 64 -13.31 4.91 -17.37
C LEU A 64 -12.96 3.42 -17.30
N GLY A 65 -13.91 2.60 -17.76
CA GLY A 65 -13.71 1.18 -17.99
C GLY A 65 -14.02 0.29 -16.80
N THR A 66 -13.70 -0.99 -16.99
CA THR A 66 -13.90 -2.04 -15.98
C THR A 66 -12.72 -2.98 -16.07
N PHE A 67 -12.10 -3.25 -14.94
CA PHE A 67 -11.05 -4.25 -14.84
C PHE A 67 -11.09 -4.89 -13.45
N THR A 68 -10.47 -6.06 -13.34
CA THR A 68 -10.42 -6.85 -12.12
C THR A 68 -9.01 -7.32 -11.85
N VAL A 69 -8.57 -7.19 -10.60
CA VAL A 69 -7.38 -7.87 -10.06
C VAL A 69 -7.86 -8.95 -9.10
N LEU A 70 -7.43 -10.19 -9.35
CA LEU A 70 -7.75 -11.33 -8.49
C LEU A 70 -6.52 -11.71 -7.69
N GLY A 71 -6.68 -11.92 -6.39
CA GLY A 71 -5.69 -12.54 -5.52
C GLY A 71 -6.10 -13.96 -5.17
N LYS A 72 -5.31 -14.95 -5.60
CA LYS A 72 -5.55 -16.37 -5.33
C LYS A 72 -4.26 -17.08 -4.98
N TYR A 73 -4.33 -18.05 -4.06
CA TYR A 73 -3.21 -18.94 -3.75
C TYR A 73 -2.78 -19.80 -4.95
N GLN A 74 -3.72 -20.28 -5.76
CA GLN A 74 -3.48 -21.24 -6.85
C GLN A 74 -2.77 -20.62 -8.07
N SER A 75 -2.28 -19.40 -7.95
CA SER A 75 -1.62 -18.62 -9.00
C SER A 75 -0.67 -17.62 -8.33
N ASP A 76 0.28 -17.05 -9.07
CA ASP A 76 1.17 -15.99 -8.57
C ASP A 76 0.45 -14.63 -8.39
N SER A 77 -0.86 -14.65 -8.15
CA SER A 77 -1.72 -13.47 -8.13
C SER A 77 -1.99 -12.92 -6.73
N ALA A 78 -1.49 -13.57 -5.68
CA ALA A 78 -1.54 -13.07 -4.30
C ALA A 78 -1.01 -11.62 -4.18
N TYR A 79 -0.09 -11.26 -5.07
CA TYR A 79 0.56 -9.95 -5.17
C TYR A 79 0.38 -9.32 -6.55
N ALA A 80 -0.64 -9.75 -7.31
CA ALA A 80 -0.92 -9.15 -8.61
C ALA A 80 -1.15 -7.65 -8.46
N MET A 81 -0.62 -6.88 -9.39
CA MET A 81 -0.71 -5.44 -9.39
C MET A 81 -1.25 -4.97 -10.74
N ALA A 82 -2.15 -3.99 -10.70
CA ALA A 82 -2.56 -3.24 -11.87
C ALA A 82 -2.33 -1.76 -11.62
N GLU A 83 -1.90 -1.04 -12.66
CA GLU A 83 -1.88 0.41 -12.67
C GLU A 83 -3.17 0.94 -13.30
N VAL A 84 -3.75 1.94 -12.66
CA VAL A 84 -5.02 2.55 -13.03
C VAL A 84 -4.81 4.03 -13.22
N TYR A 85 -4.97 4.49 -14.46
CA TYR A 85 -4.87 5.90 -14.78
C TYR A 85 -6.16 6.62 -14.35
N THR A 86 -5.97 7.70 -13.59
CA THR A 86 -7.02 8.63 -13.16
C THR A 86 -6.89 9.92 -13.97
N PRO A 87 -7.83 10.88 -13.86
CA PRO A 87 -7.74 12.13 -14.63
C PRO A 87 -6.42 12.90 -14.45
N ASN A 88 -5.80 12.81 -13.27
CA ASN A 88 -4.66 13.66 -12.88
C ASN A 88 -3.41 12.87 -12.45
N ALA A 89 -3.49 11.53 -12.38
CA ALA A 89 -2.46 10.66 -11.81
C ALA A 89 -2.69 9.20 -12.24
N SER A 90 -2.01 8.25 -11.61
CA SER A 90 -2.41 6.85 -11.56
C SER A 90 -2.34 6.29 -10.15
N LEU A 91 -2.92 5.10 -9.97
CA LEU A 91 -2.92 4.32 -8.75
C LEU A 91 -2.44 2.90 -9.05
N PHE A 92 -1.70 2.31 -8.13
CA PHE A 92 -1.57 0.86 -8.10
C PHE A 92 -2.71 0.23 -7.30
N VAL A 93 -3.13 -0.95 -7.71
CA VAL A 93 -4.20 -1.74 -7.09
C VAL A 93 -3.69 -3.15 -6.89
N SER A 94 -3.77 -3.67 -5.68
CA SER A 94 -3.26 -4.99 -5.35
C SER A 94 -4.13 -5.72 -4.32
N PRO A 95 -4.35 -7.05 -4.48
CA PRO A 95 -4.90 -7.88 -3.42
C PRO A 95 -4.02 -7.95 -2.18
N PHE A 96 -2.71 -7.73 -2.34
CA PHE A 96 -1.69 -7.68 -1.28
C PHE A 96 -1.91 -8.71 -0.14
N LEU A 97 -2.00 -9.98 -0.52
CA LEU A 97 -2.24 -11.09 0.40
C LEU A 97 -0.92 -11.58 1.02
N TRP A 98 -0.16 -10.67 1.64
CA TRP A 98 1.22 -10.88 2.07
C TRP A 98 1.40 -12.00 3.08
N ASN A 99 0.44 -12.22 3.97
CA ASN A 99 0.51 -13.30 4.93
C ASN A 99 -0.17 -14.58 4.43
N MET A 100 -0.63 -14.68 3.17
CA MET A 100 -1.25 -15.89 2.66
C MET A 100 -0.22 -16.95 2.27
N LYS A 101 -0.20 -18.08 2.99
CA LYS A 101 0.56 -19.28 2.59
C LYS A 101 -0.25 -20.21 1.71
N SER A 102 -1.54 -20.39 2.00
CA SER A 102 -2.47 -21.17 1.18
C SER A 102 -3.92 -20.86 1.55
N ALA A 103 -4.83 -20.87 0.57
CA ALA A 103 -6.27 -20.75 0.80
C ALA A 103 -7.07 -21.28 -0.41
N ASN A 104 -8.36 -21.55 -0.21
CA ASN A 104 -9.35 -21.73 -1.28
C ASN A 104 -10.20 -20.46 -1.39
N GLY A 105 -10.45 -19.97 -2.60
CA GLY A 105 -11.23 -18.75 -2.83
C GLY A 105 -10.38 -17.65 -3.45
N GLU A 106 -10.82 -16.39 -3.28
CA GLU A 106 -10.16 -15.23 -3.88
C GLU A 106 -10.41 -13.94 -3.10
N ALA A 107 -9.46 -13.01 -3.24
CA ALA A 107 -9.71 -11.58 -3.11
C ALA A 107 -9.95 -11.02 -4.52
N ASN A 108 -11.00 -10.22 -4.68
CA ASN A 108 -11.43 -9.69 -5.96
C ASN A 108 -11.57 -8.18 -5.84
N LEU A 109 -10.71 -7.46 -6.56
CA LEU A 109 -10.68 -6.01 -6.61
C LEU A 109 -11.13 -5.60 -8.01
N THR A 110 -12.37 -5.15 -8.14
CA THR A 110 -12.96 -4.78 -9.43
C THR A 110 -13.32 -3.30 -9.45
N TYR A 111 -12.77 -2.56 -10.41
CA TYR A 111 -13.25 -1.23 -10.75
C TYR A 111 -14.42 -1.33 -11.73
N ILE A 112 -15.53 -0.64 -11.43
CA ILE A 112 -16.65 -0.44 -12.35
C ILE A 112 -16.88 1.08 -12.45
N GLY A 113 -16.36 1.70 -13.52
CA GLY A 113 -16.25 3.15 -13.57
C GLY A 113 -15.40 3.64 -12.40
N HIS A 114 -15.92 4.61 -11.63
CA HIS A 114 -15.23 5.26 -10.49
C HIS A 114 -15.29 4.51 -9.17
N VAL A 115 -15.95 3.35 -9.14
CA VAL A 115 -16.13 2.61 -7.90
C VAL A 115 -15.22 1.38 -7.90
N LEU A 116 -14.40 1.26 -6.85
CA LEU A 116 -13.65 0.05 -6.55
C LEU A 116 -14.46 -0.82 -5.58
N HIS A 117 -14.78 -2.04 -6.01
CA HIS A 117 -15.35 -3.07 -5.17
C HIS A 117 -14.26 -4.06 -4.77
N VAL A 118 -14.02 -4.19 -3.47
CA VAL A 118 -13.13 -5.19 -2.90
C VAL A 118 -13.96 -6.23 -2.19
N TYR A 119 -13.83 -7.47 -2.64
CA TYR A 119 -14.55 -8.62 -2.10
C TYR A 119 -13.57 -9.74 -1.77
N ILE A 120 -13.57 -10.17 -0.52
CA ILE A 120 -12.66 -11.19 0.02
C ILE A 120 -13.50 -12.38 0.42
N ASN A 121 -13.20 -13.55 -0.12
CA ASN A 121 -13.86 -14.80 0.23
C ASN A 121 -12.86 -15.94 0.20
N PHE A 122 -12.39 -16.32 1.39
CA PHE A 122 -11.47 -17.44 1.56
C PHE A 122 -12.00 -18.47 2.54
N THR A 123 -11.61 -19.72 2.30
CA THR A 123 -11.72 -20.84 3.23
C THR A 123 -10.40 -21.60 3.29
N HIS A 124 -10.17 -22.32 4.38
CA HIS A 124 -8.91 -23.01 4.65
C HIS A 124 -7.68 -22.08 4.55
N PHE A 125 -7.83 -20.82 4.94
CA PHE A 125 -6.74 -19.86 4.96
C PHE A 125 -5.65 -20.33 5.92
N LYS A 126 -4.40 -20.25 5.50
CA LYS A 126 -3.21 -20.54 6.29
C LYS A 126 -2.22 -19.41 6.10
N LYS A 127 -1.70 -18.91 7.22
CA LYS A 127 -0.74 -17.81 7.24
C LYS A 127 0.69 -18.27 6.93
N VAL A 128 1.49 -17.37 6.36
CA VAL A 128 2.95 -17.53 6.22
C VAL A 128 3.56 -17.47 7.62
N ASN A 129 3.20 -16.44 8.39
CA ASN A 129 3.52 -16.30 9.80
C ASN A 129 2.24 -16.27 10.66
N PRO A 130 1.89 -17.38 11.33
CA PRO A 130 0.73 -17.46 12.21
C PRO A 130 0.82 -16.59 13.48
N SER A 131 1.98 -16.02 13.81
CA SER A 131 2.09 -15.11 14.95
C SER A 131 1.60 -13.70 14.65
N ILE A 132 1.37 -13.37 13.37
CA ILE A 132 0.78 -12.10 12.96
C ILE A 132 -0.71 -12.35 12.67
N SER A 133 -1.58 -11.51 13.25
CA SER A 133 -3.04 -11.62 13.14
C SER A 133 -3.53 -11.41 11.71
N VAL A 134 -2.98 -10.42 11.02
CA VAL A 134 -3.44 -9.95 9.70
C VAL A 134 -3.15 -10.96 8.59
N ASP A 135 -4.10 -11.16 7.68
CA ASP A 135 -3.99 -12.04 6.51
C ASP A 135 -3.47 -11.33 5.25
N GLY A 136 -3.77 -10.04 5.11
CA GLY A 136 -3.37 -9.21 3.99
C GLY A 136 -4.01 -7.82 4.05
N TYR A 137 -3.64 -6.96 3.11
CA TYR A 137 -4.10 -5.56 3.03
C TYR A 137 -4.55 -5.19 1.61
N PRO A 138 -5.68 -5.71 1.11
CA PRO A 138 -6.13 -5.43 -0.25
C PRO A 138 -6.45 -3.93 -0.40
N GLY A 139 -5.76 -3.27 -1.32
CA GLY A 139 -5.68 -1.82 -1.31
C GLY A 139 -5.24 -1.19 -2.61
N ILE A 140 -5.11 0.12 -2.54
CA ILE A 140 -4.61 0.98 -3.60
C ILE A 140 -3.49 1.87 -3.07
N MET A 141 -2.55 2.26 -3.94
CA MET A 141 -1.38 3.06 -3.59
C MET A 141 -1.22 4.22 -4.58
N TYR A 142 -0.95 5.42 -4.07
CA TYR A 142 -0.51 6.59 -4.81
C TYR A 142 0.91 6.98 -4.38
N GLY A 143 1.85 7.11 -5.32
CA GLY A 143 3.23 7.47 -5.05
C GLY A 143 4.22 6.41 -5.53
N GLN A 144 5.29 6.19 -4.78
CA GLN A 144 6.36 5.25 -5.11
C GLN A 144 6.71 4.39 -3.90
N GLU A 145 6.87 3.11 -4.15
CA GLU A 145 7.50 2.16 -3.23
C GLU A 145 8.45 1.30 -4.07
N ASP A 146 9.66 1.04 -3.59
CA ASP A 146 10.66 0.23 -4.30
C ASP A 146 10.92 -1.11 -3.60
N TRP A 147 10.02 -1.49 -2.69
CA TRP A 147 10.03 -2.75 -1.94
C TRP A 147 8.78 -3.57 -2.20
N PHE A 148 8.68 -4.73 -1.58
CA PHE A 148 7.51 -5.61 -1.71
C PHE A 148 6.35 -5.07 -0.84
N PRO A 149 5.10 -5.03 -1.35
CA PRO A 149 4.60 -5.64 -2.59
C PRO A 149 4.57 -4.68 -3.79
N PHE A 150 4.52 -3.37 -3.55
CA PHE A 150 4.44 -2.35 -4.59
C PHE A 150 5.86 -1.99 -4.94
N THR A 151 6.43 -2.66 -5.94
CA THR A 151 7.74 -2.29 -6.49
C THR A 151 7.51 -1.50 -7.76
N GLY A 152 7.39 -0.18 -7.63
CA GLY A 152 7.23 0.75 -8.73
C GLY A 152 6.72 2.13 -8.30
N SER A 153 6.42 2.96 -9.29
CA SER A 153 5.91 4.32 -9.08
C SER A 153 4.67 4.56 -9.93
N THR A 154 3.68 5.25 -9.37
CA THR A 154 2.55 5.74 -10.14
C THR A 154 2.91 6.99 -10.92
N GLN A 155 2.10 7.32 -11.93
CA GLN A 155 2.05 8.65 -12.49
C GLN A 155 1.55 9.63 -11.41
N VAL A 156 2.42 10.52 -10.96
CA VAL A 156 2.07 11.50 -9.92
C VAL A 156 1.52 12.80 -10.48
N SER A 157 0.66 13.44 -9.68
CA SER A 157 0.12 14.76 -9.97
C SER A 157 1.08 15.86 -9.55
N PRO A 158 1.18 16.98 -10.30
CA PRO A 158 1.92 18.15 -9.86
C PRO A 158 1.41 18.78 -8.55
N LEU A 159 0.17 18.48 -8.14
CA LEU A 159 -0.39 18.96 -6.87
C LEU A 159 0.25 18.27 -5.65
N LEU A 160 0.69 17.02 -5.81
CA LEU A 160 1.34 16.24 -4.76
C LEU A 160 2.35 15.27 -5.41
N PRO A 161 3.52 15.75 -5.85
CA PRO A 161 4.48 14.95 -6.62
C PRO A 161 5.31 14.07 -5.68
N LEU A 162 4.79 12.88 -5.34
CA LEU A 162 5.51 11.92 -4.48
C LEU A 162 6.60 11.17 -5.28
N PRO A 163 7.74 10.82 -4.68
CA PRO A 163 8.14 11.14 -3.30
C PRO A 163 8.44 12.62 -3.08
N LEU A 164 8.03 13.16 -1.92
CA LEU A 164 8.24 14.57 -1.56
C LEU A 164 8.72 14.69 -0.11
N MET A 165 9.77 15.49 0.13
CA MET A 165 10.26 15.78 1.49
C MET A 165 9.12 16.22 2.40
N VAL A 166 9.03 15.62 3.59
CA VAL A 166 7.96 15.91 4.58
C VAL A 166 7.90 17.41 4.88
N THR A 167 9.07 18.05 5.08
CA THR A 167 9.20 19.51 5.33
C THR A 167 8.80 20.41 4.16
N LYS A 168 8.47 19.83 2.99
CA LYS A 168 8.04 20.55 1.78
C LYS A 168 6.64 20.16 1.34
N LEU A 169 5.92 19.34 2.11
CA LEU A 169 4.55 18.97 1.79
C LEU A 169 3.68 20.24 1.76
N PRO A 170 2.77 20.38 0.77
CA PRO A 170 1.69 21.34 0.90
C PRO A 170 0.78 20.91 2.05
N GLN A 171 0.02 21.85 2.61
CA GLN A 171 -1.10 21.46 3.47
C GLN A 171 -2.19 20.86 2.59
N PHE A 172 -2.60 19.63 2.88
CA PHE A 172 -3.61 18.91 2.12
C PHE A 172 -4.48 18.01 2.99
N THR A 173 -5.69 17.79 2.50
CA THR A 173 -6.67 16.87 3.07
C THR A 173 -6.87 15.67 2.15
N SER A 174 -7.24 14.52 2.72
CA SER A 174 -7.66 13.35 1.97
C SER A 174 -9.10 13.02 2.29
N THR A 175 -9.94 12.93 1.26
CA THR A 175 -11.34 12.51 1.34
C THR A 175 -11.50 11.11 0.76
N LEU A 176 -11.97 10.17 1.58
CA LEU A 176 -12.42 8.84 1.16
C LEU A 176 -13.94 8.76 1.25
N SER A 177 -14.57 8.18 0.23
CA SER A 177 -15.97 7.81 0.28
C SER A 177 -16.06 6.29 0.22
N TYR A 178 -16.38 5.63 1.33
CA TYR A 178 -16.36 4.17 1.39
C TYR A 178 -17.48 3.59 2.26
N SER A 179 -17.72 2.29 2.07
CA SER A 179 -18.53 1.47 2.96
C SER A 179 -17.90 0.11 3.16
N LEU A 180 -18.06 -0.46 4.37
CA LEU A 180 -17.51 -1.75 4.75
C LEU A 180 -18.62 -2.82 4.76
N PHE A 181 -18.25 -4.07 4.54
CA PHE A 181 -19.14 -5.19 4.82
C PHE A 181 -18.38 -6.36 5.42
N LEU A 182 -18.99 -6.99 6.42
CA LEU A 182 -18.45 -8.17 7.09
C LEU A 182 -19.57 -9.21 7.25
N LYS A 183 -19.32 -10.43 6.78
CA LYS A 183 -20.20 -11.59 7.02
C LYS A 183 -19.52 -12.68 7.83
N LYS A 184 -18.20 -12.85 7.69
CA LYS A 184 -17.39 -13.83 8.42
C LYS A 184 -15.94 -13.36 8.49
N GLY A 185 -15.23 -13.71 9.57
CA GLY A 185 -13.86 -13.24 9.81
C GLY A 185 -13.87 -11.96 10.64
N VAL A 186 -12.83 -11.15 10.48
CA VAL A 186 -12.66 -9.84 11.12
C VAL A 186 -12.13 -8.86 10.06
N ILE A 187 -12.64 -7.62 10.10
CA ILE A 187 -11.95 -6.47 9.50
C ILE A 187 -11.17 -5.86 10.66
N ASP A 188 -9.84 -5.96 10.61
CA ASP A 188 -8.97 -5.47 11.68
C ASP A 188 -8.93 -3.95 11.62
N ASP A 189 -8.79 -3.38 10.42
CA ASP A 189 -8.94 -1.95 10.16
C ASP A 189 -9.41 -1.63 8.73
N PHE A 190 -9.84 -0.37 8.56
CA PHE A 190 -9.79 0.33 7.28
C PHE A 190 -8.98 1.61 7.49
N SER A 191 -7.87 1.73 6.76
CA SER A 191 -6.81 2.65 7.12
C SER A 191 -6.14 3.31 5.92
N TYR A 192 -5.40 4.37 6.21
CA TYR A 192 -4.25 4.75 5.42
C TYR A 192 -3.03 4.00 5.93
N ASP A 193 -2.18 3.52 5.02
CA ASP A 193 -0.83 3.01 5.28
C ASP A 193 0.17 3.87 4.48
N ILE A 194 1.03 4.59 5.18
CA ILE A 194 1.82 5.70 4.63
C ILE A 194 3.29 5.47 4.94
N TRP A 195 4.13 5.54 3.92
CA TRP A 195 5.55 5.24 4.05
C TRP A 195 6.41 6.51 3.97
N LEU A 196 7.29 6.65 4.97
CA LEU A 196 8.29 7.71 5.03
C LEU A 196 9.70 7.12 5.15
N THR A 197 10.57 7.40 4.18
CA THR A 197 11.96 6.91 4.20
C THR A 197 12.96 8.05 4.14
N GLN A 198 14.19 7.78 4.56
CA GLN A 198 15.30 8.74 4.41
C GLN A 198 15.85 8.77 2.97
N ASN A 199 15.59 7.70 2.22
CA ASN A 199 15.95 7.57 0.81
C ASN A 199 14.75 6.99 0.06
N PRO A 200 14.08 7.79 -0.81
CA PRO A 200 12.87 7.36 -1.51
C PRO A 200 13.09 6.21 -2.49
N ASN A 201 14.35 5.87 -2.80
CA ASN A 201 14.71 4.74 -3.66
C ASN A 201 15.21 3.54 -2.84
N THR A 202 14.89 3.47 -1.54
CA THR A 202 15.22 2.28 -0.75
C THR A 202 14.44 1.09 -1.26
N THR A 203 15.05 -0.09 -1.34
CA THR A 203 14.39 -1.31 -1.80
C THR A 203 14.02 -2.26 -0.65
N TYR A 204 14.24 -1.81 0.58
CA TYR A 204 13.96 -2.56 1.79
C TYR A 204 13.73 -1.59 2.95
N LEU A 205 12.81 -1.94 3.84
CA LEU A 205 12.45 -1.14 4.99
C LEU A 205 13.28 -1.57 6.20
N GLU A 206 13.89 -0.61 6.88
CA GLU A 206 14.63 -0.83 8.11
C GLU A 206 14.54 0.37 9.05
N PHE A 207 15.05 0.23 10.27
CA PHE A 207 15.23 1.40 11.11
C PHE A 207 16.21 2.40 10.45
N PRO A 208 15.90 3.72 10.35
CA PRO A 208 14.78 4.42 10.98
C PRO A 208 13.66 4.85 10.01
N ASP A 209 13.37 4.07 8.96
CA ASP A 209 12.18 4.29 8.12
C ASP A 209 10.90 4.27 8.98
N VAL A 210 9.84 4.91 8.50
CA VAL A 210 8.61 5.12 9.27
C VAL A 210 7.40 4.68 8.46
N GLU A 211 6.58 3.84 9.08
CA GLU A 211 5.21 3.54 8.68
C GLU A 211 4.26 4.40 9.51
N VAL A 212 3.39 5.16 8.86
CA VAL A 212 2.32 5.91 9.51
C VAL A 212 0.99 5.33 9.10
N MET A 213 0.32 4.66 10.03
CA MET A 213 -1.03 4.16 9.80
C MET A 213 -2.07 5.07 10.46
N ILE A 214 -3.15 5.38 9.74
CA ILE A 214 -4.28 6.15 10.25
C ILE A 214 -5.54 5.32 10.09
N TRP A 215 -6.00 4.73 11.19
CA TRP A 215 -7.14 3.83 11.23
C TRP A 215 -8.44 4.60 11.39
N LEU A 216 -9.24 4.62 10.32
CA LEU A 216 -10.55 5.28 10.29
C LEU A 216 -11.65 4.37 10.85
N TYR A 217 -11.50 3.07 10.60
CA TYR A 217 -12.25 2.00 11.25
C TYR A 217 -11.24 1.03 11.84
N HIS A 218 -11.51 0.48 13.01
CA HIS A 218 -10.71 -0.60 13.58
C HIS A 218 -11.51 -1.48 14.53
N ASN A 219 -11.14 -2.75 14.59
CA ASN A 219 -11.69 -3.74 15.50
C ASN A 219 -10.60 -4.71 15.96
N GLU A 220 -9.44 -4.16 16.33
CA GLU A 220 -8.32 -4.93 16.85
C GLU A 220 -8.10 -4.68 18.35
N THR A 221 -7.64 -5.72 19.06
CA THR A 221 -7.08 -5.56 20.40
C THR A 221 -5.58 -5.39 20.26
N LEU A 222 -5.09 -4.18 20.54
CA LEU A 222 -3.67 -3.87 20.45
C LEU A 222 -2.83 -4.76 21.38
N SER A 223 -1.76 -5.31 20.82
CA SER A 223 -0.77 -6.06 21.57
C SER A 223 0.10 -5.15 22.45
N ASN A 224 0.79 -5.73 23.43
CA ASN A 224 1.61 -5.00 24.40
C ASN A 224 2.83 -4.27 23.81
N TYR A 225 3.20 -4.56 22.56
CA TYR A 225 4.29 -3.87 21.86
C TYR A 225 3.86 -2.55 21.21
N PHE A 226 2.56 -2.24 21.17
CA PHE A 226 2.09 -0.89 20.87
C PHE A 226 2.27 0.00 22.09
N ILE A 227 3.17 0.99 22.00
CA ILE A 227 3.45 1.92 23.09
C ILE A 227 2.54 3.13 22.92
N TYR A 228 1.64 3.37 23.87
CA TYR A 228 0.77 4.55 23.86
C TYR A 228 1.59 5.82 24.12
N GLU A 229 1.58 6.77 23.18
CA GLU A 229 2.35 8.01 23.23
C GLU A 229 1.48 9.27 23.38
N GLY A 230 0.16 9.11 23.44
CA GLY A 230 -0.79 10.18 23.73
C GLY A 230 -1.96 10.22 22.75
N GLN A 231 -2.57 11.40 22.63
CA GLN A 231 -3.67 11.66 21.73
C GLN A 231 -3.41 12.92 20.90
N VAL A 232 -4.02 12.99 19.72
CA VAL A 232 -4.11 14.22 18.91
C VAL A 232 -5.56 14.47 18.55
N GLN A 233 -6.04 15.70 18.74
CA GLN A 233 -7.35 16.12 18.26
C GLN A 233 -7.23 16.54 16.79
N ALA A 234 -8.18 16.11 15.96
CA ALA A 234 -8.27 16.51 14.57
C ALA A 234 -9.71 16.87 14.19
N THR A 235 -9.86 17.99 13.48
CA THR A 235 -11.14 18.37 12.85
C THR A 235 -11.30 17.61 11.54
N LEU A 236 -12.22 16.65 11.53
CA LEU A 236 -12.60 15.87 10.35
C LEU A 236 -13.82 16.49 9.67
N VAL A 237 -14.12 16.05 8.44
CA VAL A 237 -15.44 16.25 7.82
C VAL A 237 -16.03 14.90 7.47
N VAL A 238 -17.15 14.55 8.12
CA VAL A 238 -17.84 13.27 7.92
C VAL A 238 -19.23 13.53 7.36
N ASN A 239 -19.52 12.98 6.18
CA ASN A 239 -20.78 13.16 5.46
C ASN A 239 -21.17 14.64 5.31
N GLY A 240 -20.18 15.50 5.05
CA GLY A 240 -20.35 16.94 4.87
C GLY A 240 -20.45 17.76 6.16
N THR A 241 -20.35 17.13 7.34
CA THR A 241 -20.44 17.82 8.64
C THR A 241 -19.09 17.79 9.34
N PRO A 242 -18.59 18.93 9.87
CA PRO A 242 -17.40 18.94 10.72
C PRO A 242 -17.59 18.05 11.96
N LEU A 243 -16.58 17.25 12.27
CA LEU A 243 -16.55 16.35 13.42
C LEU A 243 -15.18 16.46 14.08
N GLU A 244 -15.16 16.77 15.37
CA GLU A 244 -13.93 16.67 16.17
C GLU A 244 -13.74 15.21 16.60
N ASP A 245 -12.57 14.67 16.34
CA ASP A 245 -12.17 13.34 16.77
C ASP A 245 -10.83 13.39 17.51
N ASN A 246 -10.63 12.49 18.47
CA ASN A 246 -9.37 12.32 19.16
C ASN A 246 -8.74 11.01 18.69
N PHE A 247 -7.61 11.11 18.00
CA PHE A 247 -6.84 9.94 17.63
C PHE A 247 -5.95 9.54 18.80
N SER A 248 -6.09 8.31 19.29
CA SER A 248 -5.09 7.70 20.16
C SER A 248 -3.87 7.32 19.33
N VAL A 249 -2.68 7.69 19.81
CA VAL A 249 -1.43 7.52 19.05
C VAL A 249 -0.54 6.50 19.74
N TYR A 250 -0.13 5.49 18.97
CA TYR A 250 0.77 4.44 19.41
C TYR A 250 2.04 4.43 18.56
N VAL A 251 3.16 4.09 19.18
CA VAL A 251 4.45 3.90 18.49
C VAL A 251 4.92 2.47 18.71
N ILE A 252 5.31 1.81 17.62
CA ILE A 252 6.08 0.57 17.63
C ILE A 252 7.52 0.94 17.26
N PRO A 253 8.49 0.78 18.19
CA PRO A 253 9.87 1.19 17.93
C PRO A 253 10.55 0.42 16.78
N HIS A 254 10.22 -0.87 16.64
CA HIS A 254 10.78 -1.77 15.64
C HIS A 254 9.73 -2.80 15.17
N THR A 255 9.05 -2.50 14.07
CA THR A 255 8.03 -3.36 13.47
C THR A 255 8.65 -4.55 12.73
N GLY A 256 8.12 -5.76 12.94
CA GLY A 256 8.52 -6.97 12.21
C GLY A 256 9.86 -7.62 12.61
N SER A 257 10.87 -6.85 13.06
CA SER A 257 12.16 -7.40 13.51
C SER A 257 12.91 -6.46 14.46
N ALA A 258 14.04 -6.89 15.03
CA ALA A 258 14.87 -6.04 15.89
C ALA A 258 15.54 -4.86 15.15
N ASN A 259 15.63 -4.90 13.82
CA ASN A 259 16.08 -3.79 12.97
C ASN A 259 14.93 -3.26 12.10
N GLY A 260 13.69 -3.51 12.53
CA GLY A 260 12.48 -3.08 11.84
C GLY A 260 12.32 -1.57 11.84
N TRP A 261 11.47 -1.09 10.93
CA TRP A 261 11.07 0.32 10.85
C TRP A 261 10.24 0.74 12.07
N ILE A 262 10.01 2.04 12.20
CA ILE A 262 9.18 2.64 13.24
C ILE A 262 7.74 2.65 12.75
N GLY A 263 6.81 2.10 13.52
CA GLY A 263 5.38 2.24 13.23
C GLY A 263 4.75 3.34 14.09
N VAL A 264 3.96 4.23 13.49
CA VAL A 264 3.14 5.23 14.18
C VAL A 264 1.68 5.02 13.78
N TYR A 265 0.83 4.72 14.77
CA TYR A 265 -0.55 4.33 14.54
C TYR A 265 -1.48 5.35 15.19
N PHE A 266 -2.23 6.06 14.35
CA PHE A 266 -3.32 6.95 14.77
C PHE A 266 -4.64 6.18 14.70
N LEU A 267 -5.24 5.91 15.86
CA LEU A 267 -6.51 5.20 15.97
C LEU A 267 -7.63 6.18 16.28
N SER A 268 -8.59 6.30 15.37
CA SER A 268 -9.80 7.08 15.61
C SER A 268 -10.58 6.52 16.81
N GLU A 269 -11.10 7.40 17.67
CA GLU A 269 -12.00 7.00 18.76
C GLU A 269 -13.42 6.71 18.28
N ILE A 270 -13.71 7.04 17.02
CA ILE A 270 -15.00 6.88 16.37
C ILE A 270 -14.83 5.92 15.19
N GLN A 271 -15.80 5.03 14.97
CA GLN A 271 -15.80 4.22 13.77
C GLN A 271 -16.29 5.07 12.60
N LEU A 272 -15.38 5.48 11.73
CA LEU A 272 -15.67 6.34 10.58
C LEU A 272 -16.06 5.46 9.38
N GLU A 273 -17.11 5.88 8.67
CA GLU A 273 -17.58 5.29 7.42
C GLU A 273 -18.41 6.33 6.64
N GLY A 274 -18.51 6.20 5.32
CA GLY A 274 -19.18 7.17 4.44
C GLY A 274 -18.17 8.10 3.78
N ASN A 275 -18.50 9.39 3.68
CA ASN A 275 -17.60 10.40 3.11
C ASN A 275 -16.77 11.07 4.22
N VAL A 276 -15.52 10.64 4.38
CA VAL A 276 -14.62 11.02 5.48
C VAL A 276 -13.46 11.83 4.92
N THR A 277 -13.26 13.05 5.41
CA THR A 277 -12.11 13.90 5.10
C THR A 277 -11.22 14.07 6.31
N VAL A 278 -9.93 13.78 6.15
CA VAL A 278 -8.89 13.91 7.18
C VAL A 278 -7.82 14.93 6.79
N PRO A 279 -7.25 15.70 7.74
CA PRO A 279 -6.13 16.60 7.51
C PRO A 279 -4.81 15.80 7.42
N LEU A 280 -4.62 15.11 6.30
CA LEU A 280 -3.58 14.07 6.19
C LEU A 280 -2.16 14.62 6.33
N SER A 281 -1.85 15.79 5.75
CA SER A 281 -0.52 16.41 5.90
C SER A 281 -0.20 16.73 7.37
N GLU A 282 -1.18 17.22 8.13
CA GLU A 282 -1.00 17.58 9.54
C GLU A 282 -0.73 16.34 10.40
N LEU A 283 -1.41 15.21 10.12
CA LEU A 283 -1.17 13.95 10.83
C LEU A 283 0.20 13.34 10.47
N ILE A 284 0.60 13.39 9.19
CA ILE A 284 1.91 12.93 8.74
C ILE A 284 3.02 13.74 9.39
N GLU A 285 2.97 15.08 9.32
CA GLU A 285 3.95 15.96 9.97
C GLU A 285 3.95 15.79 11.50
N GLY A 286 2.75 15.68 12.09
CA GLY A 286 2.54 15.50 13.52
C GLY A 286 3.10 14.18 14.07
N SER A 287 3.21 13.13 13.25
CA SER A 287 3.75 11.83 13.64
C SER A 287 5.15 11.94 14.27
N PHE A 288 6.01 12.83 13.75
CA PHE A 288 7.36 13.03 14.26
C PHE A 288 7.39 13.52 15.72
N SER A 289 6.38 14.27 16.16
CA SER A 289 6.29 14.70 17.56
C SER A 289 6.07 13.53 18.53
N PHE A 290 5.43 12.45 18.06
CA PHE A 290 5.25 11.21 18.82
C PHE A 290 6.48 10.32 18.73
N ILE A 291 7.08 10.20 17.53
CA ILE A 291 8.35 9.48 17.35
C ILE A 291 9.43 10.05 18.27
N GLN A 292 9.53 11.37 18.40
CA GLN A 292 10.54 12.05 19.24
C GLN A 292 10.45 11.72 20.72
N LYS A 293 9.30 11.29 21.22
CA LYS A 293 9.16 10.84 22.61
C LYS A 293 9.92 9.56 22.87
N VAL A 294 10.06 8.71 21.86
CA VAL A 294 10.80 7.44 21.89
C VAL A 294 12.23 7.62 21.36
N PHE A 295 12.39 8.39 20.28
CA PHE A 295 13.64 8.63 19.56
C PHE A 295 13.90 10.13 19.36
N PRO A 296 14.51 10.83 20.34
CA PRO A 296 14.62 12.30 20.34
C PRO A 296 15.37 12.92 19.16
N ASN A 297 16.17 12.14 18.43
CA ASN A 297 16.97 12.61 17.30
C ASN A 297 16.29 12.44 15.94
N ILE A 298 15.13 11.78 15.89
CA ILE A 298 14.38 11.59 14.64
C ILE A 298 13.49 12.81 14.44
N THR A 299 13.67 13.49 13.33
CA THR A 299 12.96 14.73 12.99
C THR A 299 12.45 14.64 11.55
N PRO A 300 11.45 15.44 11.15
CA PRO A 300 10.94 15.39 9.77
C PRO A 300 11.99 15.82 8.74
N GLU A 301 13.05 16.52 9.16
CA GLU A 301 14.19 16.83 8.32
C GLU A 301 14.92 15.55 7.87
N GLY A 302 14.80 15.23 6.58
CA GLY A 302 15.49 14.10 5.97
C GLY A 302 14.58 12.95 5.58
N TYR A 303 13.27 13.04 5.85
CA TYR A 303 12.29 12.07 5.40
C TYR A 303 11.51 12.55 4.18
N TYR A 304 11.22 11.62 3.29
CA TYR A 304 10.33 11.77 2.15
C TYR A 304 9.02 11.06 2.47
N LEU A 305 7.90 11.64 2.08
CA LEU A 305 6.65 10.92 1.92
C LEU A 305 6.71 10.19 0.58
N ASP A 306 6.80 8.86 0.61
CA ASP A 306 7.04 8.04 -0.57
C ASP A 306 5.74 7.65 -1.25
N ALA A 307 4.80 7.11 -0.47
CA ALA A 307 3.50 6.67 -0.94
C ALA A 307 2.43 6.81 0.14
N ILE A 308 1.18 6.91 -0.33
CA ILE A 308 -0.03 6.82 0.49
C ILE A 308 -0.82 5.63 -0.03
N GLN A 309 -1.05 4.65 0.83
CA GLN A 309 -1.95 3.54 0.57
C GLN A 309 -3.28 3.75 1.27
N VAL A 310 -4.31 3.12 0.72
CA VAL A 310 -5.65 2.99 1.32
C VAL A 310 -6.11 1.55 1.13
N GLY A 311 -6.53 0.92 2.21
CA GLY A 311 -6.91 -0.48 2.19
C GLY A 311 -7.60 -0.92 3.46
N MET A 312 -7.66 -2.24 3.61
CA MET A 312 -8.35 -2.90 4.72
C MET A 312 -7.53 -4.08 5.20
N GLU A 313 -7.01 -4.03 6.42
CA GLU A 313 -6.47 -5.23 7.06
C GLU A 313 -7.61 -6.15 7.47
N PHE A 314 -7.45 -7.44 7.22
CA PHE A 314 -8.47 -8.44 7.52
C PHE A 314 -7.85 -9.71 8.09
N ASN A 315 -8.68 -10.48 8.78
CA ASN A 315 -8.27 -11.74 9.37
C ASN A 315 -9.36 -12.81 9.29
N ASP A 316 -8.94 -14.03 9.00
CA ASP A 316 -9.75 -15.22 9.02
C ASP A 316 -10.16 -15.63 10.44
N VAL A 317 -11.33 -16.26 10.55
CA VAL A 317 -11.73 -16.98 11.75
C VAL A 317 -11.88 -18.46 11.40
N ASN A 318 -11.00 -19.28 11.96
CA ASN A 318 -10.91 -20.73 11.72
C ASN A 318 -10.73 -21.05 10.22
N GLY A 319 -9.80 -20.35 9.58
CA GLY A 319 -9.46 -20.46 8.16
C GLY A 319 -10.50 -19.86 7.23
N SER A 320 -11.45 -19.04 7.69
CA SER A 320 -12.50 -18.50 6.83
C SER A 320 -12.74 -17.01 7.00
N VAL A 321 -12.89 -16.31 5.88
CA VAL A 321 -13.27 -14.88 5.84
C VAL A 321 -14.22 -14.61 4.68
N LEU A 322 -15.19 -13.75 4.92
CA LEU A 322 -16.08 -13.16 3.93
C LEU A 322 -16.35 -11.70 4.31
N ALA A 323 -15.58 -10.80 3.71
CA ALA A 323 -15.55 -9.38 4.04
C ALA A 323 -15.15 -8.55 2.82
N GLY A 324 -15.14 -7.23 2.96
CA GLY A 324 -14.64 -6.34 1.93
C GLY A 324 -15.13 -4.91 2.11
N TYR A 325 -14.83 -4.09 1.13
CA TYR A 325 -15.22 -2.68 1.11
C TYR A 325 -15.61 -2.24 -0.30
N THR A 326 -16.36 -1.17 -0.37
CA THR A 326 -16.58 -0.43 -1.61
C THR A 326 -16.03 0.97 -1.43
N LEU A 327 -15.06 1.34 -2.25
CA LEU A 327 -14.51 2.69 -2.32
C LEU A 327 -15.15 3.40 -3.51
N TYR A 328 -16.04 4.33 -3.20
CA TYR A 328 -16.75 5.14 -4.18
C TYR A 328 -15.91 6.30 -4.70
N ASN A 329 -14.97 6.80 -3.90
CA ASN A 329 -14.15 7.96 -4.28
C ASN A 329 -12.92 8.10 -3.38
N TRP A 330 -11.82 8.58 -3.94
CA TRP A 330 -10.66 9.10 -3.22
C TRP A 330 -10.20 10.42 -3.85
N VAL A 331 -10.13 11.47 -3.03
CA VAL A 331 -9.72 12.82 -3.47
C VAL A 331 -8.72 13.40 -2.49
N ILE A 332 -7.64 13.96 -3.00
CA ILE A 332 -6.71 14.80 -2.23
C ILE A 332 -6.94 16.27 -2.61
N LYS A 333 -6.98 17.19 -1.64
CA LYS A 333 -7.14 18.63 -1.88
C LYS A 333 -6.16 19.44 -1.07
#